data_AF-A0AA44ZHK3-F1
#
_entry.id   AF-A0AA44ZHK3-F1
#
_cell.length_a   1.000
_cell.length_b   1.000
_cell.length_c   1.000
_cell.angle_alpha   90.00
_cell.angle_beta   90.00
_cell.angle_gamma   90.00
#
_symmetry.space_group_name_H-M   'P 1'
#
loop_
_entity.id
_entity.type
_entity.pdbx_description
1 polymer ?
#
loop_
_entity_poly.entity_id
_entity_poly.type
_entity_poly.pdbx_seq_one_letter_code
_entity_poly.pdbx_strand_id
1 'polypeptide(L)'
;MAKTYLLTALIMSMVISGCQVIHANQGKVNTNSAVIAGADAHTPEHVTGLTEQKQVIASDFIVASANPLATQAGYDILKQGGSAADAMVAVQTTLSLVEPQSSGLGGGAFVLYWDNTAKTLTTFDGRETAPMRATPELFLDKDG
;
A
#
# COMPACT_ATOMS: atom_id res chain seq x y z
N MET A 1 -20.60 -21.51 41.82
CA MET A 1 -19.65 -20.53 41.23
C MET A 1 -18.19 -21.02 41.12
N ALA A 2 -17.80 -22.20 41.63
CA ALA A 2 -16.41 -22.70 41.45
C ALA A 2 -16.17 -23.58 40.20
N LYS A 3 -17.22 -23.97 39.46
CA LYS A 3 -17.14 -24.89 38.31
C LYS A 3 -16.98 -24.20 36.94
N THR A 4 -17.26 -22.89 36.86
CA THR A 4 -17.18 -22.12 35.60
C THR A 4 -15.79 -21.55 35.34
N TYR A 5 -15.04 -21.20 36.39
CA TYR A 5 -13.71 -20.60 36.25
C TYR A 5 -12.58 -21.62 36.00
N LEU A 6 -12.77 -22.89 36.35
CA LEU A 6 -11.79 -23.96 36.10
C LEU A 6 -11.80 -24.44 34.64
N LEU A 7 -12.93 -24.30 33.93
CA LEU A 7 -13.08 -24.72 32.54
C LEU A 7 -12.61 -23.66 31.54
N THR A 8 -12.75 -22.37 31.89
CA THR A 8 -12.22 -21.27 31.07
C THR A 8 -10.70 -21.07 31.21
N ALA A 9 -10.12 -21.47 32.35
CA ALA A 9 -8.67 -21.36 32.58
C ALA A 9 -7.85 -22.53 31.99
N LEU A 10 -8.47 -23.67 31.68
CA LEU A 10 -7.76 -24.86 31.15
C LEU A 10 -7.71 -24.91 29.62
N ILE A 11 -8.61 -24.21 28.91
CA ILE A 11 -8.76 -24.33 27.45
C ILE A 11 -7.92 -23.30 26.67
N MET A 12 -7.66 -22.11 27.23
CA MET A 12 -6.92 -21.06 26.47
C MET A 12 -5.40 -21.17 26.58
N SER A 13 -4.88 -21.87 27.60
CA SER A 13 -3.43 -22.00 27.85
C SER A 13 -2.80 -23.26 27.25
N MET A 14 -3.56 -24.09 26.52
CA MET A 14 -3.11 -25.42 26.08
C MET A 14 -3.04 -25.63 24.55
N VAL A 15 -3.34 -24.61 23.75
CA VAL A 15 -3.34 -24.78 22.29
C VAL A 15 -2.38 -23.76 21.67
N ILE A 16 -1.21 -24.29 21.30
CA ILE A 16 -0.19 -23.73 20.40
C ILE A 16 0.98 -23.03 21.14
N SER A 17 1.50 -23.73 22.15
CA SER A 17 2.94 -23.90 22.27
C SER A 17 3.35 -25.10 21.40
N GLY A 18 4.31 -24.91 20.49
CA GLY A 18 5.03 -26.03 19.85
C GLY A 18 4.76 -26.22 18.36
N CYS A 19 5.39 -25.40 17.52
CA CYS A 19 6.00 -25.87 16.26
C CYS A 19 7.02 -24.84 15.78
N GLN A 20 8.23 -24.91 16.33
CA GLN A 20 9.42 -24.53 15.57
C GLN A 20 9.69 -25.66 14.59
N VAL A 21 9.51 -25.40 13.30
CA VAL A 21 10.19 -26.13 12.25
C VAL A 21 10.66 -25.10 11.22
N ILE A 22 11.95 -24.79 11.33
CA ILE A 22 12.73 -24.13 10.30
C ILE A 22 12.98 -25.20 9.24
N HIS A 23 12.23 -25.19 8.14
CA HIS A 23 12.61 -25.89 6.91
C HIS A 23 12.92 -24.84 5.84
N ALA A 24 14.21 -24.50 5.76
CA ALA A 24 14.78 -23.85 4.60
C ALA A 24 14.67 -24.82 3.41
N ASN A 25 13.74 -24.57 2.49
CA ASN A 25 13.77 -25.23 1.19
C ASN A 25 14.83 -24.53 0.33
N GLN A 26 16.02 -25.13 0.32
CA GLN A 26 17.12 -24.85 -0.60
C GLN A 26 16.70 -25.29 -2.02
N GLY A 27 15.94 -24.43 -2.71
CA GLY A 27 15.81 -24.52 -4.15
C GLY A 27 17.11 -24.03 -4.81
N LYS A 28 17.97 -24.97 -5.22
CA LYS A 28 19.11 -24.70 -6.10
C LYS A 28 18.59 -23.98 -7.35
N VAL A 29 18.87 -22.68 -7.46
CA VAL A 29 18.71 -21.96 -8.73
C VAL A 29 19.88 -22.37 -9.60
N ASN A 30 19.57 -23.01 -10.71
CA ASN A 30 20.55 -23.45 -11.69
C ASN A 30 21.20 -22.21 -12.32
N THR A 31 22.41 -21.89 -11.88
CA THR A 31 23.25 -20.83 -12.43
C THR A 31 23.71 -21.22 -13.82
N ASN A 32 22.91 -20.90 -14.84
CA ASN A 32 23.33 -20.85 -16.24
C ASN A 32 22.61 -19.69 -16.94
N SER A 33 22.82 -18.48 -16.44
CA SER A 33 22.48 -17.27 -17.19
C SER A 33 23.61 -16.27 -16.97
N ALA A 34 24.14 -15.82 -18.10
CA ALA A 34 25.38 -15.09 -18.24
C ALA A 34 25.58 -14.01 -17.17
N VAL A 35 26.71 -14.10 -16.49
CA VAL A 35 27.33 -12.99 -15.77
C VAL A 35 27.53 -11.83 -16.74
N ILE A 36 26.72 -10.79 -16.64
CA ILE A 36 27.13 -9.44 -17.03
C ILE A 36 27.73 -8.82 -15.77
N ALA A 37 29.04 -8.99 -15.65
CA ALA A 37 29.84 -8.28 -14.66
C ALA A 37 29.92 -6.80 -15.07
N GLY A 38 29.53 -5.91 -14.16
CA GLY A 38 29.79 -4.47 -14.27
C GLY A 38 28.59 -3.64 -14.72
N ALA A 39 27.63 -3.44 -13.81
CA ALA A 39 26.80 -2.25 -13.82
C ALA A 39 26.87 -1.67 -12.40
N ASP A 40 27.38 -0.45 -12.28
CA ASP A 40 27.39 0.29 -11.02
C ASP A 40 25.97 0.31 -10.43
N ALA A 41 25.87 0.13 -9.11
CA ALA A 41 24.61 -0.01 -8.36
C ALA A 41 23.69 1.24 -8.40
N HIS A 42 24.07 2.26 -9.17
CA HIS A 42 23.38 3.54 -9.30
C HIS A 42 23.43 4.05 -10.74
N THR A 43 22.80 3.33 -11.68
CA THR A 43 22.36 3.97 -12.93
C THR A 43 21.08 4.79 -12.64
N PRO A 44 21.05 6.09 -12.96
CA PRO A 44 19.86 6.93 -12.73
C PRO A 44 18.66 6.51 -13.58
N GLU A 45 18.89 5.78 -14.66
CA GLU A 45 17.88 5.19 -15.53
C GLU A 45 17.69 3.69 -15.25
N HIS A 46 16.42 3.29 -15.23
CA HIS A 46 16.06 1.87 -15.22
C HIS A 46 16.33 1.28 -16.61
N VAL A 47 16.76 0.01 -16.65
CA VAL A 47 17.02 -0.70 -17.91
C VAL A 47 15.79 -0.66 -18.83
N THR A 48 15.96 -0.14 -20.04
CA THR A 48 14.94 -0.24 -21.10
C THR A 48 14.88 -1.66 -21.65
N GLY A 49 13.71 -2.30 -21.56
CA GLY A 49 13.45 -3.64 -22.07
C GLY A 49 12.03 -4.09 -21.73
N LEU A 50 11.61 -5.24 -22.28
CA LEU A 50 10.37 -5.90 -21.85
C LEU A 50 10.68 -6.78 -20.66
N THR A 51 10.09 -6.48 -19.50
CA THR A 51 10.14 -7.33 -18.32
C THR A 51 8.76 -7.91 -18.08
N GLU A 52 8.67 -9.23 -18.01
CA GLU A 52 7.43 -9.91 -17.66
C GLU A 52 7.14 -9.68 -16.18
N GLN A 53 5.99 -9.07 -15.88
CA GLN A 53 5.53 -8.89 -14.51
C GLN A 53 4.61 -10.04 -14.12
N LYS A 54 4.90 -10.68 -12.99
CA LYS A 54 4.06 -11.77 -12.49
C LYS A 54 2.74 -11.21 -11.97
N GLN A 55 1.63 -11.73 -12.47
CA GLN A 55 0.31 -11.40 -11.94
C GLN A 55 0.20 -11.82 -10.47
N VAL A 56 -0.30 -10.92 -9.64
CA VAL A 56 -0.63 -11.18 -8.24
C VAL A 56 -2.12 -11.48 -8.13
N ILE A 57 -2.46 -12.59 -7.46
CA ILE A 57 -3.84 -13.03 -7.19
C ILE A 57 -3.98 -13.16 -5.68
N ALA A 58 -5.06 -12.62 -5.12
CA ALA A 58 -5.39 -12.77 -3.71
C ALA A 58 -6.88 -13.11 -3.53
N SER A 59 -7.20 -13.80 -2.43
CA SER A 59 -8.57 -14.23 -2.11
C SER A 59 -9.29 -13.28 -1.17
N ASP A 60 -8.57 -12.60 -0.28
CA ASP A 60 -9.17 -11.79 0.79
C ASP A 60 -9.10 -10.30 0.46
N PHE A 61 -7.91 -9.79 0.14
CA PHE A 61 -7.71 -8.39 -0.20
C PHE A 61 -6.43 -8.16 -1.01
N ILE A 62 -6.40 -7.03 -1.72
CA ILE A 62 -5.26 -6.55 -2.51
C ILE A 62 -5.04 -5.08 -2.20
N VAL A 63 -3.77 -4.68 -2.07
CA VAL A 63 -3.35 -3.28 -2.07
C VAL A 63 -2.32 -3.11 -3.18
N ALA A 64 -2.46 -2.04 -3.96
CA ALA A 64 -1.52 -1.68 -5.00
C ALA A 64 -1.27 -0.17 -4.93
N SER A 65 -0.01 0.23 -4.93
CA SER A 65 0.41 1.64 -5.01
C SER A 65 1.78 1.74 -5.66
N ALA A 66 2.21 2.97 -6.01
CA ALA A 66 3.48 3.22 -6.68
C ALA A 66 4.70 2.90 -5.79
N ASN A 67 4.55 2.96 -4.46
CA ASN A 67 5.62 2.69 -3.51
C ASN A 67 5.40 1.36 -2.75
N PRO A 68 6.42 0.49 -2.61
CA PRO A 68 6.30 -0.72 -1.80
C PRO A 68 6.01 -0.44 -0.32
N LEU A 69 6.54 0.64 0.27
CA LEU A 69 6.28 0.99 1.67
C LEU A 69 4.83 1.44 1.89
N ALA A 70 4.26 2.18 0.95
CA ALA A 70 2.85 2.57 1.00
C ALA A 70 1.93 1.35 0.82
N THR A 71 2.27 0.44 -0.10
CA THR A 71 1.57 -0.83 -0.28
C THR A 71 1.58 -1.65 1.01
N GLN A 72 2.74 -1.75 1.66
CA GLN A 72 2.88 -2.46 2.94
C GLN A 72 2.03 -1.83 4.04
N ALA A 73 2.04 -0.50 4.17
CA ALA A 73 1.22 0.20 5.15
C ALA A 73 -0.28 -0.09 4.97
N GLY A 74 -0.79 -0.02 3.74
CA GLY A 74 -2.19 -0.38 3.46
C GLY A 74 -2.49 -1.84 3.75
N TYR A 75 -1.57 -2.75 3.38
CA TYR A 75 -1.69 -4.17 3.65
C TYR A 75 -1.78 -4.45 5.16
N ASP A 76 -0.93 -3.81 5.97
CA ASP A 76 -0.91 -4.00 7.42
C ASP A 76 -2.22 -3.54 8.08
N ILE A 77 -2.85 -2.49 7.57
CA ILE A 77 -4.17 -2.03 8.05
C ILE A 77 -5.26 -3.05 7.71
N LEU A 78 -5.30 -3.58 6.49
CA LEU A 78 -6.27 -4.62 6.13
C LEU A 78 -6.06 -5.90 6.93
N LYS A 79 -4.80 -6.29 7.15
CA LYS A 79 -4.44 -7.45 7.98
C LYS A 79 -4.89 -7.29 9.44
N GLN A 80 -4.93 -6.07 9.95
CA GLN A 80 -5.45 -5.75 11.29
C GLN A 80 -6.98 -5.67 11.35
N GLY A 81 -7.68 -5.95 10.23
CA GLY A 81 -9.14 -5.90 10.16
C GLY A 81 -9.70 -4.53 9.81
N GLY A 82 -8.86 -3.59 9.34
CA GLY A 82 -9.31 -2.30 8.83
C GLY A 82 -10.09 -2.42 7.52
N SER A 83 -10.87 -1.40 7.20
CA SER A 83 -11.61 -1.31 5.94
C SER A 83 -10.72 -0.90 4.77
N ALA A 84 -11.24 -1.03 3.55
CA ALA A 84 -10.58 -0.49 2.35
C ALA A 84 -10.36 1.04 2.43
N ALA A 85 -11.23 1.76 3.14
CA ALA A 85 -11.08 3.19 3.37
C ALA A 85 -9.93 3.49 4.35
N ASP A 86 -9.79 2.70 5.42
CA ASP A 86 -8.68 2.85 6.37
C ASP A 86 -7.34 2.57 5.69
N ALA A 87 -7.28 1.52 4.87
CA ALA A 87 -6.09 1.18 4.11
C ALA A 87 -5.71 2.27 3.09
N MET A 88 -6.69 2.85 2.40
CA MET A 88 -6.48 3.98 1.49
C MET A 88 -5.87 5.18 2.21
N VAL A 89 -6.35 5.53 3.41
CA VAL A 89 -5.78 6.62 4.21
C VAL A 89 -4.32 6.33 4.56
N ALA A 90 -4.01 5.12 5.04
CA ALA A 90 -2.65 4.73 5.38
C ALA A 90 -1.70 4.75 4.18
N VAL A 91 -2.17 4.28 3.01
CA VAL A 91 -1.44 4.38 1.74
C VAL A 91 -1.13 5.84 1.43
N GLN A 92 -2.14 6.72 1.43
CA GLN A 92 -1.96 8.13 1.04
C GLN A 92 -1.07 8.91 2.02
N THR A 93 -1.20 8.68 3.32
CA THR A 93 -0.32 9.33 4.31
C THR A 93 1.12 8.85 4.16
N THR A 94 1.32 7.59 3.80
CA THR A 94 2.67 7.05 3.56
C THR A 94 3.25 7.63 2.26
N LEU A 95 2.48 7.66 1.17
CA LEU A 95 2.89 8.27 -0.10
C LEU A 95 3.28 9.74 0.05
N SER A 96 2.60 10.49 0.94
CA SER A 96 2.95 11.89 1.24
C SER A 96 4.39 12.05 1.78
N LEU A 97 4.97 10.98 2.35
CA LEU A 97 6.36 10.96 2.85
C LEU A 97 7.32 10.29 1.87
N VAL A 98 6.93 9.15 1.28
CA VAL A 98 7.83 8.32 0.45
C VAL A 98 7.79 8.65 -1.03
N GLU A 99 6.80 9.42 -1.47
CA GLU A 99 6.64 9.96 -2.83
C GLU A 99 6.16 11.44 -2.81
N PRO A 100 6.87 12.34 -2.08
CA PRO A 100 6.40 13.70 -1.80
C PRO A 100 6.28 14.58 -3.05
N GLN A 101 7.01 14.26 -4.11
CA GLN A 101 6.97 15.00 -5.38
C GLN A 101 5.68 14.77 -6.18
N SER A 102 4.97 13.68 -5.92
CA SER A 102 3.82 13.26 -6.74
C SER A 102 2.49 13.46 -6.05
N SER A 103 2.42 13.21 -4.74
CA SER A 103 1.18 13.35 -3.97
C SER A 103 1.48 13.84 -2.56
N GLY A 104 0.48 14.40 -1.89
CA GLY A 104 0.66 14.89 -0.53
C GLY A 104 -0.55 15.63 0.01
N LEU A 105 -0.48 15.98 1.30
CA LEU A 105 -1.54 16.73 2.00
C LEU A 105 -1.79 18.13 1.44
N GLY A 106 -0.84 18.70 0.71
CA GLY A 106 -0.96 20.04 0.11
C GLY A 106 -1.62 20.07 -1.27
N GLY A 107 -1.94 18.91 -1.86
CA GLY A 107 -2.62 18.79 -3.15
C GLY A 107 -4.10 18.44 -3.01
N GLY A 108 -4.66 17.86 -4.06
CA GLY A 108 -6.02 17.35 -4.12
C GLY A 108 -6.10 15.85 -4.38
N ALA A 109 -7.31 15.31 -4.29
CA ALA A 109 -7.57 13.89 -4.55
C ALA A 109 -8.95 13.67 -5.19
N PHE A 110 -9.09 12.54 -5.90
CA PHE A 110 -10.39 11.99 -6.26
C PHE A 110 -10.45 10.56 -5.74
N VAL A 111 -11.56 10.22 -5.10
CA VAL A 111 -11.78 8.88 -4.57
C VAL A 111 -13.06 8.32 -5.14
N LEU A 112 -12.97 7.09 -5.69
CA LEU A 112 -14.11 6.26 -5.99
C LEU A 112 -14.20 5.17 -4.91
N TYR A 113 -15.28 5.19 -4.14
CA TYR A 113 -15.48 4.27 -3.03
C TYR A 113 -16.75 3.45 -3.23
N TRP A 114 -16.59 2.13 -3.30
CA TRP A 114 -17.71 1.20 -3.35
C TRP A 114 -18.03 0.69 -1.93
N ASP A 115 -19.20 1.05 -1.44
CA ASP A 115 -19.75 0.44 -0.22
C ASP A 115 -20.53 -0.82 -0.58
N ASN A 116 -19.97 -1.98 -0.23
CA ASN A 116 -20.58 -3.27 -0.51
C ASN A 116 -21.82 -3.56 0.36
N THR A 117 -21.98 -2.91 1.50
CA THR A 117 -23.18 -3.04 2.35
C THR A 117 -24.32 -2.23 1.76
N ALA A 118 -24.06 -0.97 1.41
CA ALA A 118 -25.05 -0.08 0.82
C ALA A 118 -25.25 -0.27 -0.69
N LYS A 119 -24.42 -1.09 -1.34
CA LYS A 119 -24.40 -1.31 -2.80
C LYS A 119 -24.34 -0.01 -3.59
N THR A 120 -23.53 0.93 -3.10
CA THR A 120 -23.47 2.30 -3.62
C THR A 120 -22.03 2.67 -3.96
N LEU A 121 -21.85 3.29 -5.14
CA LEU A 121 -20.61 3.93 -5.54
C LEU A 121 -20.68 5.40 -5.15
N THR A 122 -19.72 5.85 -4.34
CA THR A 122 -19.57 7.26 -3.94
C THR A 122 -18.31 7.83 -4.55
N THR A 123 -18.40 9.06 -5.04
CA THR A 123 -17.26 9.81 -5.58
C THR A 123 -16.96 11.00 -4.67
N PHE A 124 -15.71 11.16 -4.26
CA PHE A 124 -15.26 12.34 -3.54
C PHE A 124 -14.37 13.17 -4.46
N ASP A 125 -14.76 14.43 -4.65
CA ASP A 125 -13.96 15.44 -5.34
C ASP A 125 -13.28 16.33 -4.28
N GLY A 126 -11.98 16.12 -4.10
CA GLY A 126 -11.12 16.92 -3.24
C GLY A 126 -10.17 17.79 -4.06
N ARG A 127 -10.59 18.29 -5.23
CA ARG A 127 -9.79 19.18 -6.06
C ARG A 127 -9.49 20.50 -5.35
N GLU A 128 -8.28 20.98 -5.56
CA GLU A 128 -7.82 22.26 -5.05
C GLU A 128 -8.69 23.41 -5.58
N THR A 129 -8.87 24.46 -4.77
CA THR A 129 -9.67 25.63 -5.13
C THR A 129 -8.81 26.88 -5.09
N ALA A 130 -8.92 27.72 -6.13
CA ALA A 130 -8.25 29.02 -6.14
C ALA A 130 -8.72 29.87 -4.93
N PRO A 131 -7.81 30.53 -4.20
CA PRO A 131 -8.19 31.34 -3.05
C PRO A 131 -9.01 32.56 -3.51
N MET A 132 -9.85 33.11 -2.62
CA MET A 132 -10.73 34.26 -2.93
C MET A 132 -10.02 35.51 -3.49
N ARG A 133 -8.71 35.64 -3.26
CA ARG A 133 -7.89 36.76 -3.75
C ARG A 133 -7.26 36.52 -5.11
N ALA A 134 -7.36 35.31 -5.67
CA ALA A 134 -6.87 35.03 -7.01
C ALA A 134 -7.80 35.69 -8.04
N THR A 135 -7.23 36.52 -8.92
CA THR A 135 -7.94 37.16 -10.03
C THR A 135 -7.46 36.58 -11.37
N PRO A 136 -8.20 36.77 -12.48
CA PRO A 136 -7.76 36.31 -13.80
C PRO A 136 -6.39 36.85 -14.23
N GLU A 137 -6.00 38.03 -13.73
CA GLU A 137 -4.75 38.70 -14.05
C GLU A 137 -3.56 38.22 -13.20
N LEU A 138 -3.76 37.28 -12.26
CA LEU A 138 -2.75 36.88 -11.26
C LEU A 138 -1.40 36.45 -11.86
N PHE A 139 -1.41 35.92 -13.09
CA PHE A 139 -0.23 35.40 -13.78
C PHE A 139 0.14 36.20 -15.04
N LEU A 140 -0.47 37.36 -15.26
CA LEU A 140 -0.16 38.25 -16.39
C LEU A 140 0.91 39.26 -15.99
N ASP A 141 1.77 39.62 -16.94
CA ASP A 141 2.68 40.75 -16.76
C ASP A 141 2.03 42.06 -17.29
N LYS A 142 2.80 43.15 -17.35
CA LYS A 142 2.28 44.46 -17.77
C LYS A 142 1.82 44.51 -19.24
N ASP A 143 2.31 43.58 -20.07
CA ASP A 143 2.03 43.50 -21.50
C ASP A 143 0.91 42.48 -21.80
N GLY A 144 0.45 41.74 -20.78
CA GLY A 144 -0.60 40.72 -20.86
C GLY A 144 -0.02 39.32 -20.95
#